data_AF-A0A2M8D8L4-F1
#
_entry.id   AF-A0A2M8D8L4-F1
#
_cell.length_a   1.000
_cell.length_b   1.000
_cell.length_c   1.000
_cell.angle_alpha   90.00
_cell.angle_beta   90.00
_cell.angle_gamma   90.00
#
_symmetry.space_group_name_H-M   'P 1'
#
loop_
_entity.id
_entity.type
_entity.pdbx_description
1 polymer ?
#
loop_
_entity_poly.entity_id
_entity_poly.type
_entity_poly.pdbx_seq_one_letter_code
_entity_poly.pdbx_strand_id
1 'polypeptide(L)'
;MYVIAGPTTPTGVEWTLEKHILANLEKKIDGDSIYYSTNGQTVFLNKNMLDVLYNGKTLERTPIQGADPQTFVQLTGLLGYYSSPDDGRKPQYIYARDSKRVYYNGIPIVGASVNEFQPLENGWLVHSYGVDRTRVYYEDKRLPDADPATFVILWETPKEGCGAGIYSKDASHVYFKDRVVVGADPKTFRVLIGEGAYGADDKNVYKENDLVPGADSKTFTPVCNYG
;
A
#
# COMPACT_ATOMS: atom_id res chain seq x y z
N MET A 1 -0.20 32.01 5.59
CA MET A 1 0.31 31.54 6.88
C MET A 1 -0.75 30.61 7.47
N TYR A 2 -0.65 29.31 7.18
CA TYR A 2 -1.56 28.32 7.74
C TYR A 2 -0.74 27.37 8.59
N VAL A 3 -1.00 27.42 9.89
CA VAL A 3 -0.54 26.46 10.89
C VAL A 3 -1.48 25.27 10.79
N ILE A 4 -0.95 24.09 10.46
CA ILE A 4 -1.71 22.83 10.55
C ILE A 4 -1.32 22.19 11.87
N ALA A 5 -2.34 21.95 12.70
CA ALA A 5 -2.23 21.34 14.01
C ALA A 5 -1.73 19.89 13.92
N GLY A 6 -0.99 19.47 14.95
CA GLY A 6 -0.72 18.06 15.24
C GLY A 6 -1.99 17.27 15.59
N PRO A 7 -1.85 15.96 15.87
CA PRO A 7 -2.76 14.92 15.41
C PRO A 7 -4.06 14.94 16.20
N THR A 8 -5.11 15.51 15.59
CA THR A 8 -6.44 14.99 15.83
C THR A 8 -6.59 13.78 14.91
N THR A 9 -6.37 12.57 15.42
CA THR A 9 -7.05 11.40 14.88
C THR A 9 -8.51 11.79 14.69
N PRO A 10 -9.09 11.66 13.48
CA PRO A 10 -10.54 11.71 13.35
C PRO A 10 -11.10 10.46 14.04
N THR A 11 -11.25 10.51 15.36
CA THR A 11 -12.27 9.72 16.06
C THR A 11 -13.61 10.19 15.49
N GLY A 12 -14.12 9.48 14.48
CA GLY A 12 -15.43 9.78 13.91
C GLY A 12 -15.58 9.65 12.40
N VAL A 13 -14.54 9.27 11.64
CA VAL A 13 -14.78 8.74 10.30
C VAL A 13 -14.86 7.22 10.42
N GLU A 14 -16.05 6.73 10.78
CA GLU A 14 -16.46 5.40 10.33
C GLU A 14 -16.30 5.43 8.80
N TRP A 15 -15.27 4.74 8.27
CA TRP A 15 -15.08 4.65 6.82
C TRP A 15 -16.26 3.87 6.25
N THR A 16 -17.24 4.63 5.77
CA THR A 16 -18.46 4.18 5.11
C THR A 16 -18.18 3.41 3.81
N LEU A 17 -16.91 3.32 3.36
CA LEU A 17 -16.49 2.55 2.17
C LEU A 17 -16.54 1.02 2.39
N GLU A 18 -16.15 0.54 3.58
CA GLU A 18 -16.31 -0.88 3.96
C GLU A 18 -17.79 -1.27 3.93
N LYS A 19 -18.66 -0.35 4.38
CA LYS A 19 -20.12 -0.53 4.37
C LYS A 19 -20.74 -0.38 2.98
N HIS A 20 -20.18 0.45 2.08
CA HIS A 20 -20.75 0.69 0.75
C HIS A 20 -20.33 -0.35 -0.30
N ILE A 21 -19.08 -0.85 -0.24
CA ILE A 21 -18.56 -1.82 -1.21
C ILE A 21 -18.99 -3.25 -0.84
N LEU A 22 -18.97 -3.62 0.45
CA LEU A 22 -19.41 -4.95 0.89
C LEU A 22 -20.94 -5.11 0.85
N ALA A 23 -21.72 -4.03 0.95
CA ALA A 23 -23.18 -4.11 0.94
C ALA A 23 -23.79 -4.59 -0.38
N ASN A 24 -23.04 -4.52 -1.50
CA ASN A 24 -23.54 -4.86 -2.83
C ASN A 24 -22.89 -6.11 -3.45
N LEU A 25 -22.05 -6.84 -2.70
CA LEU A 25 -21.49 -8.11 -3.15
C LEU A 25 -22.44 -9.23 -2.73
N GLU A 26 -23.03 -9.94 -3.69
CA GLU A 26 -23.70 -11.20 -3.38
C GLU A 26 -22.65 -12.22 -2.93
N LYS A 27 -22.55 -12.45 -1.61
CA LYS A 27 -21.72 -13.51 -1.04
C LYS A 27 -22.41 -14.85 -1.29
N LYS A 28 -21.76 -15.75 -2.03
CA LYS A 28 -22.18 -17.15 -2.19
C LYS A 28 -21.12 -18.08 -1.63
N ILE A 29 -21.56 -19.12 -0.93
CA ILE A 29 -20.69 -20.14 -0.35
C ILE A 29 -21.01 -21.46 -1.05
N ASP A 30 -20.00 -22.10 -1.60
CA ASP A 30 -20.08 -23.43 -2.20
C ASP A 30 -18.91 -24.29 -1.67
N GLY A 31 -19.20 -25.11 -0.66
CA GLY A 31 -18.19 -25.89 0.06
C GLY A 31 -17.09 -25.02 0.71
N ASP A 32 -15.83 -25.31 0.35
CA ASP A 32 -14.64 -24.56 0.78
C ASP A 32 -14.40 -23.30 -0.08
N SER A 33 -15.40 -22.85 -0.85
CA SER A 33 -15.24 -21.70 -1.73
C SER A 33 -16.22 -20.58 -1.41
N ILE A 34 -15.74 -19.34 -1.50
CA ILE A 34 -16.54 -18.12 -1.40
C ILE A 34 -16.42 -17.32 -2.67
N TYR A 35 -17.56 -16.78 -3.11
CA TYR A 35 -17.67 -15.89 -4.25
C TYR A 35 -18.27 -14.56 -3.82
N TYR A 36 -17.69 -13.47 -4.28
CA TYR A 36 -18.23 -12.12 -4.17
C TYR A 36 -18.41 -11.57 -5.58
N SER A 37 -19.56 -11.01 -5.94
CA SER A 37 -19.79 -10.48 -7.29
C SER A 37 -20.50 -9.13 -7.28
N THR A 38 -20.03 -8.19 -8.10
CA THR A 38 -20.67 -6.89 -8.37
C THR A 38 -20.27 -6.35 -9.75
N ASN A 39 -21.22 -5.83 -10.53
CA ASN A 39 -20.95 -5.09 -11.78
C ASN A 39 -19.90 -5.75 -12.71
N GLY A 40 -20.03 -7.06 -12.96
CA GLY A 40 -19.10 -7.82 -13.81
C GLY A 40 -17.82 -8.29 -13.11
N GLN A 41 -17.44 -7.72 -11.96
CA GLN A 41 -16.34 -8.22 -11.14
C GLN A 41 -16.79 -9.39 -10.27
N THR A 42 -15.97 -10.45 -10.22
CA THR A 42 -16.17 -11.59 -9.32
C THR A 42 -14.87 -11.95 -8.64
N VAL A 43 -14.86 -12.03 -7.31
CA VAL A 43 -13.76 -12.60 -6.54
C VAL A 43 -14.16 -14.00 -6.11
N PHE A 44 -13.35 -14.98 -6.48
CA PHE A 44 -13.45 -16.37 -6.03
C PHE A 44 -12.31 -16.68 -5.08
N LEU A 45 -12.62 -17.35 -3.99
CA LEU A 45 -11.66 -17.71 -2.98
C LEU A 45 -11.89 -19.14 -2.53
N ASN A 46 -10.84 -19.95 -2.48
CA ASN A 46 -10.81 -21.22 -1.77
C ASN A 46 -9.51 -21.34 -0.96
N LYS A 47 -9.37 -22.43 -0.19
CA LYS A 47 -8.20 -22.68 0.67
C LYS A 47 -6.82 -22.63 -0.01
N ASN A 48 -6.77 -22.72 -1.33
CA ASN A 48 -5.55 -22.77 -2.14
C ASN A 48 -5.41 -21.57 -3.08
N MET A 49 -6.48 -20.79 -3.33
CA MET A 49 -6.51 -19.83 -4.44
C MET A 49 -7.45 -18.65 -4.20
N LEU A 50 -7.02 -17.47 -4.62
CA LEU A 50 -7.81 -16.26 -4.83
C LEU A 50 -7.82 -15.96 -6.35
N ASP A 51 -8.97 -16.03 -7.00
CA ASP A 51 -9.15 -15.57 -8.38
C ASP A 51 -9.96 -14.27 -8.38
N VAL A 52 -9.49 -13.29 -9.14
CA VAL A 52 -10.24 -12.06 -9.46
C VAL A 52 -10.63 -12.14 -10.93
N LEU A 53 -11.92 -11.99 -11.21
CA LEU A 53 -12.51 -12.07 -12.54
C LEU A 53 -13.22 -10.76 -12.91
N TYR A 54 -13.26 -10.45 -14.20
CA TYR A 54 -14.09 -9.39 -14.77
C TYR A 54 -14.82 -9.89 -16.02
N ASN A 55 -16.15 -9.77 -16.04
CA ASN A 55 -17.06 -10.31 -17.04
C ASN A 55 -16.75 -11.79 -17.38
N GLY A 56 -16.48 -12.59 -16.34
CA GLY A 56 -16.18 -14.02 -16.46
C GLY A 56 -14.76 -14.36 -16.95
N LYS A 57 -13.90 -13.38 -17.23
CA LYS A 57 -12.48 -13.60 -17.54
C LYS A 57 -11.62 -13.45 -16.29
N THR A 58 -10.74 -14.41 -16.02
CA THR A 58 -9.75 -14.31 -14.94
C THR A 58 -8.76 -13.16 -15.23
N LEU A 59 -8.72 -12.18 -14.35
CA LEU A 59 -7.73 -11.10 -14.34
C LEU A 59 -6.48 -11.51 -13.56
N GLU A 60 -6.70 -12.11 -12.38
CA GLU A 60 -5.63 -12.53 -11.48
C GLU A 60 -5.97 -13.88 -10.86
N ARG A 61 -4.92 -14.69 -10.68
CA ARG A 61 -4.97 -15.95 -9.96
C ARG A 61 -3.78 -15.99 -9.01
N THR A 62 -4.09 -16.00 -7.72
CA THR A 62 -3.09 -15.90 -6.67
C THR A 62 -3.22 -17.12 -5.76
N PRO A 63 -2.24 -18.03 -5.77
CA PRO A 63 -2.20 -19.12 -4.81
C PRO A 63 -2.14 -18.54 -3.40
N ILE A 64 -3.02 -19.03 -2.52
CA ILE A 64 -3.01 -18.65 -1.10
C ILE A 64 -2.82 -19.92 -0.29
N GLN A 65 -1.80 -19.95 0.57
CA GLN A 65 -1.47 -21.17 1.29
C GLN A 65 -2.22 -21.26 2.62
N GLY A 66 -3.32 -22.01 2.61
CA GLY A 66 -4.06 -22.36 3.82
C GLY A 66 -4.92 -21.21 4.35
N ALA A 67 -5.39 -20.34 3.46
CA ALA A 67 -6.42 -19.38 3.84
C ALA A 67 -7.70 -20.12 4.24
N ASP A 68 -8.36 -19.64 5.29
CA ASP A 68 -9.71 -20.10 5.61
C ASP A 68 -10.72 -19.35 4.74
N PRO A 69 -11.35 -20.01 3.75
CA PRO A 69 -12.28 -19.36 2.85
C PRO A 69 -13.47 -18.77 3.60
N GLN A 70 -13.90 -19.36 4.72
CA GLN A 70 -15.11 -18.94 5.45
C GLN A 70 -14.96 -17.60 6.16
N THR A 71 -13.75 -17.29 6.60
CA THR A 71 -13.42 -16.10 7.40
C THR A 71 -12.58 -15.08 6.65
N PHE A 72 -12.32 -15.31 5.37
CA PHE A 72 -11.50 -14.41 4.56
C PHE A 72 -12.22 -13.10 4.29
N VAL A 73 -11.47 -12.02 4.44
CA VAL A 73 -11.88 -10.64 4.24
C VAL A 73 -10.75 -9.92 3.52
N GLN A 74 -11.05 -9.36 2.37
CA GLN A 74 -10.16 -8.42 1.69
C GLN A 74 -10.18 -7.08 2.43
N LEU A 75 -9.00 -6.50 2.66
CA LEU A 75 -8.81 -5.28 3.46
C LEU A 75 -8.57 -4.03 2.60
N THR A 76 -7.91 -4.17 1.45
CA THR A 76 -7.80 -3.08 0.46
C THR A 76 -8.87 -3.23 -0.62
N GLY A 77 -9.42 -2.14 -1.13
CA GLY A 77 -10.40 -2.22 -2.22
C GLY A 77 -9.84 -2.92 -3.47
N LEU A 78 -10.70 -3.52 -4.29
CA LEU A 78 -10.36 -4.01 -5.64
C LEU A 78 -9.95 -2.89 -6.61
N LEU A 79 -9.98 -1.64 -6.16
CA LEU A 79 -9.83 -0.44 -6.97
C LEU A 79 -8.41 0.13 -6.85
N GLY A 80 -7.42 -0.73 -7.08
CA GLY A 80 -6.13 -0.26 -7.59
C GLY A 80 -6.32 0.18 -9.04
N TYR A 81 -6.55 1.48 -9.21
CA TYR A 81 -6.61 2.26 -10.46
C TYR A 81 -6.18 1.54 -11.77
N TYR A 82 -7.12 1.53 -12.73
CA TYR A 82 -7.00 1.14 -14.15
C TYR A 82 -6.56 -0.29 -14.48
N SER A 83 -7.58 -1.10 -14.74
CA SER A 83 -7.64 -1.81 -16.01
C SER A 83 -9.10 -2.02 -16.41
N SER A 84 -9.54 -1.32 -17.45
CA SER A 84 -10.35 -2.08 -18.42
C SER A 84 -9.49 -3.30 -18.78
N PRO A 85 -10.03 -4.53 -18.89
CA PRO A 85 -9.27 -5.70 -19.33
C PRO A 85 -8.42 -5.45 -20.59
N ASP A 86 -8.76 -4.40 -21.35
CA ASP A 86 -8.11 -3.94 -22.56
C ASP A 86 -6.74 -3.29 -22.36
N ASP A 87 -6.37 -2.82 -21.16
CA ASP A 87 -5.05 -2.20 -20.92
C ASP A 87 -3.97 -3.20 -20.48
N GLY A 88 -4.36 -4.46 -20.23
CA GLY A 88 -3.45 -5.54 -19.85
C GLY A 88 -2.80 -5.40 -18.47
N ARG A 89 -3.18 -4.41 -17.66
CA ARG A 89 -2.66 -4.22 -16.30
C ARG A 89 -3.41 -5.15 -15.35
N LYS A 90 -2.68 -5.87 -14.51
CA LYS A 90 -3.28 -6.74 -13.48
C LYS A 90 -3.70 -5.86 -12.30
N PRO A 91 -4.82 -6.15 -11.60
CA PRO A 91 -4.99 -5.64 -10.25
C PRO A 91 -3.75 -6.06 -9.45
N GLN A 92 -3.07 -5.10 -8.86
CA GLN A 92 -1.90 -5.36 -8.04
C GLN A 92 -2.23 -4.87 -6.63
N TYR A 93 -1.79 -5.63 -5.63
CA TYR A 93 -1.70 -5.22 -4.22
C TYR A 93 -2.98 -5.41 -3.39
N ILE A 94 -3.25 -6.66 -3.03
CA ILE A 94 -4.37 -7.02 -2.15
C ILE A 94 -3.84 -7.38 -0.76
N TYR A 95 -4.14 -6.55 0.23
CA TYR A 95 -4.13 -6.99 1.62
C TYR A 95 -5.44 -7.71 1.92
N ALA A 96 -5.35 -8.84 2.60
CA ALA A 96 -6.50 -9.59 3.06
C ALA A 96 -6.18 -10.23 4.40
N ARG A 97 -7.19 -10.77 5.08
CA ARG A 97 -7.02 -11.58 6.28
C ARG A 97 -8.05 -12.70 6.30
N ASP A 98 -7.75 -13.76 7.03
CA ASP A 98 -8.76 -14.68 7.55
C ASP A 98 -8.77 -14.62 9.08
N SER A 99 -9.45 -15.54 9.77
CA SER A 99 -9.49 -15.59 11.23
C SER A 99 -8.12 -15.82 11.92
N LYS A 100 -7.08 -16.20 11.18
CA LYS A 100 -5.77 -16.63 11.71
C LYS A 100 -4.59 -15.86 11.16
N ARG A 101 -4.69 -15.26 9.97
CA ARG A 101 -3.57 -14.69 9.22
C ARG A 101 -3.97 -13.45 8.45
N VAL A 102 -2.99 -12.57 8.26
CA VAL A 102 -3.03 -11.48 7.27
C VAL A 102 -2.19 -11.92 6.07
N TYR A 103 -2.59 -11.47 4.89
CA TYR A 103 -1.98 -11.79 3.61
C TYR A 103 -1.71 -10.52 2.81
N TYR A 104 -0.62 -10.53 2.04
CA TYR A 104 -0.36 -9.60 0.97
C TYR A 104 -0.17 -10.38 -0.33
N ASN A 105 -1.01 -10.13 -1.35
CA ASN A 105 -1.02 -10.92 -2.60
C ASN A 105 -0.96 -12.43 -2.34
N GLY A 106 -1.75 -12.91 -1.38
CA GLY A 106 -1.82 -14.33 -1.02
C GLY A 106 -0.68 -14.88 -0.16
N ILE A 107 0.37 -14.11 0.06
CA ILE A 107 1.51 -14.47 0.90
C ILE A 107 1.18 -14.10 2.36
N PRO A 108 1.24 -15.05 3.32
CA PRO A 108 1.02 -14.73 4.73
C PRO A 108 2.06 -13.75 5.27
N ILE A 109 1.60 -12.69 5.93
CA ILE A 109 2.45 -11.71 6.60
C ILE A 109 2.78 -12.23 7.99
N VAL A 110 4.03 -12.64 8.18
CA VAL A 110 4.46 -13.25 9.43
C VAL A 110 4.42 -12.24 10.57
N GLY A 111 3.68 -12.61 11.62
CA GLY A 111 3.57 -11.84 12.84
C GLY A 111 2.40 -10.86 12.86
N ALA A 112 1.86 -10.42 11.72
CA ALA A 112 0.80 -9.42 11.65
C ALA A 112 -0.39 -9.73 12.59
N SER A 113 -0.84 -8.70 13.33
CA SER A 113 -1.99 -8.81 14.21
C SER A 113 -3.29 -8.84 13.40
N VAL A 114 -3.89 -10.02 13.24
CA VAL A 114 -5.08 -10.25 12.40
C VAL A 114 -6.19 -9.22 12.64
N ASN A 115 -6.47 -8.92 13.91
CA ASN A 115 -7.59 -8.07 14.30
C ASN A 115 -7.25 -6.57 14.28
N GLU A 116 -5.97 -6.21 14.31
CA GLU A 116 -5.50 -4.83 14.39
C GLU A 116 -4.85 -4.35 13.09
N PHE A 117 -4.60 -5.24 12.13
CA PHE A 117 -3.95 -4.91 10.88
C PHE A 117 -4.82 -3.99 10.02
N GLN A 118 -4.21 -2.91 9.56
CA GLN A 118 -4.83 -1.90 8.71
C GLN A 118 -3.88 -1.60 7.54
N PRO A 119 -4.34 -1.71 6.29
CA PRO A 119 -3.62 -1.12 5.16
C PRO A 119 -3.47 0.38 5.37
N LEU A 120 -2.29 0.91 5.05
CA LEU A 120 -2.04 2.35 5.05
C LEU A 120 -2.21 2.88 3.63
N GLU A 121 -3.35 3.55 3.41
CA GLU A 121 -3.63 4.26 2.16
C GLU A 121 -3.43 5.76 2.38
N ASN A 122 -2.68 6.42 1.49
CA ASN A 122 -2.50 7.86 1.52
C ASN A 122 -2.38 8.40 0.08
N GLY A 123 -3.45 9.04 -0.41
CA GLY A 123 -3.51 9.60 -1.76
C GLY A 123 -4.12 8.66 -2.82
N TRP A 124 -3.86 8.97 -4.09
CA TRP A 124 -4.42 8.26 -5.26
C TRP A 124 -3.72 6.94 -5.59
N LEU A 125 -2.58 6.66 -4.94
CA LEU A 125 -1.80 5.45 -5.15
C LEU A 125 -2.01 4.52 -3.96
N VAL A 126 -2.43 3.28 -4.23
CA VAL A 126 -2.40 2.22 -3.21
C VAL A 126 -0.93 1.95 -2.92
N HIS A 127 -0.49 2.37 -1.75
CA HIS A 127 0.86 2.09 -1.31
C HIS A 127 0.83 0.75 -0.58
N SER A 128 1.77 -0.14 -0.90
CA SER A 128 1.86 -1.47 -0.31
C SER A 128 2.23 -1.44 1.18
N TYR A 129 1.87 -0.43 1.97
CA TYR A 129 2.12 -0.40 3.40
C TYR A 129 0.92 -0.88 4.21
N GLY A 130 1.19 -1.51 5.33
CA GLY A 130 0.21 -1.87 6.33
C GLY A 130 0.78 -1.67 7.73
N VAL A 131 -0.11 -1.59 8.71
CA VAL A 131 0.26 -1.31 10.09
C VAL A 131 -0.57 -2.15 11.05
N ASP A 132 0.02 -2.57 12.15
CA ASP A 132 -0.69 -2.97 13.36
C ASP A 132 -0.24 -2.09 14.53
N ARG A 133 -0.79 -2.31 15.72
CA ARG A 133 -0.48 -1.49 16.92
C ARG A 133 1.03 -1.39 17.23
N THR A 134 1.83 -2.35 16.78
CA THR A 134 3.24 -2.50 17.16
C THR A 134 4.22 -2.50 16.00
N ARG A 135 3.75 -2.63 14.75
CA ARG A 135 4.60 -2.85 13.58
C ARG A 135 4.06 -2.18 12.34
N VAL A 136 4.99 -1.78 11.48
CA VAL A 136 4.74 -1.35 10.11
C VAL A 136 5.26 -2.41 9.15
N TYR A 137 4.56 -2.58 8.03
CA TYR A 137 4.85 -3.53 6.98
C TYR A 137 4.89 -2.82 5.63
N TYR A 138 5.78 -3.26 4.76
CA TYR A 138 5.74 -2.99 3.32
C TYR A 138 5.63 -4.35 2.63
N GLU A 139 4.53 -4.54 1.91
CA GLU A 139 4.12 -5.81 1.32
C GLU A 139 3.98 -6.87 2.43
N ASP A 140 4.63 -8.01 2.29
CA ASP A 140 4.67 -9.08 3.28
C ASP A 140 5.79 -8.90 4.34
N LYS A 141 6.58 -7.83 4.24
CA LYS A 141 7.77 -7.62 5.07
C LYS A 141 7.55 -6.60 6.17
N ARG A 142 7.97 -6.94 7.38
CA ARG A 142 8.04 -5.99 8.50
C ARG A 142 9.18 -4.99 8.28
N LEU A 143 8.92 -3.70 8.50
CA LEU A 143 9.96 -2.67 8.60
C LEU A 143 10.63 -2.75 9.99
N PRO A 144 11.96 -2.91 10.05
CA PRO A 144 12.68 -2.89 11.32
C PRO A 144 12.62 -1.48 11.92
N ASP A 145 12.47 -1.40 13.24
CA ASP A 145 12.52 -0.17 14.05
C ASP A 145 11.52 0.95 13.68
N ALA A 146 10.57 0.64 12.80
CA ALA A 146 9.50 1.55 12.45
C ALA A 146 8.54 1.76 13.62
N ASP A 147 8.23 3.03 13.89
CA ASP A 147 7.23 3.44 14.88
C ASP A 147 5.85 3.60 14.22
N PRO A 148 4.90 2.68 14.44
CA PRO A 148 3.55 2.76 13.89
C PRO A 148 2.81 4.05 14.24
N ALA A 149 3.09 4.64 15.40
CA ALA A 149 2.35 5.80 15.89
C ALA A 149 2.70 7.09 15.14
N THR A 150 3.88 7.14 14.52
CA THR A 150 4.38 8.33 13.80
C THR A 150 4.67 8.06 12.33
N PHE A 151 4.44 6.82 11.85
CA PHE A 151 4.69 6.43 10.48
C PHE A 151 3.75 7.14 9.49
N VAL A 152 4.33 7.76 8.47
CA VAL A 152 3.62 8.42 7.39
C VAL A 152 4.23 8.05 6.04
N ILE A 153 3.37 7.77 5.07
CA ILE A 153 3.79 7.61 3.67
C ILE A 153 3.99 9.00 3.09
N LEU A 154 5.15 9.23 2.49
CA LEU A 154 5.44 10.47 1.78
C LEU A 154 5.00 10.30 0.34
N TRP A 155 3.94 11.02 -0.04
CA TRP A 155 3.46 11.04 -1.40
C TRP A 155 3.56 12.45 -1.97
N GLU A 156 3.72 12.50 -3.29
CA GLU A 156 3.60 13.72 -4.09
C GLU A 156 2.78 13.36 -5.32
N THR A 157 1.95 14.30 -5.77
CA THR A 157 1.14 14.10 -6.99
C THR A 157 2.10 13.86 -8.16
N PRO A 158 2.03 12.71 -8.84
CA PRO A 158 2.81 12.49 -10.04
C PRO A 158 2.53 13.60 -11.05
N LYS A 159 3.56 14.11 -11.71
CA LYS A 159 3.39 14.93 -12.90
C LYS A 159 3.37 14.00 -14.10
N GLU A 160 2.81 14.42 -15.24
CA GLU A 160 2.79 13.57 -16.43
C GLU A 160 4.21 13.09 -16.76
N GLY A 161 4.38 11.77 -16.67
CA GLY A 161 5.65 11.10 -16.84
C GLY A 161 6.60 11.10 -15.64
N CYS A 162 6.39 11.92 -14.61
CA CYS A 162 7.27 11.98 -13.45
C CYS A 162 6.62 11.43 -12.20
N GLY A 163 7.29 10.47 -11.58
CA GLY A 163 6.85 9.85 -10.35
C GLY A 163 7.57 10.42 -9.13
N ALA A 164 6.96 10.20 -7.97
CA ALA A 164 7.63 10.27 -6.69
C ALA A 164 8.20 8.89 -6.34
N GLY A 165 9.31 8.83 -5.62
CA GLY A 165 9.77 7.59 -5.00
C GLY A 165 8.84 7.12 -3.88
N ILE A 166 8.81 5.82 -3.61
CA ILE A 166 8.00 5.21 -2.53
C ILE A 166 8.72 5.39 -1.19
N TYR A 167 8.83 6.64 -0.77
CA TYR A 167 9.40 6.99 0.53
C TYR A 167 8.32 7.06 1.61
N SER A 168 8.74 6.78 2.83
CA SER A 168 7.95 6.94 4.04
C SER A 168 8.87 7.36 5.17
N LYS A 169 8.31 7.80 6.30
CA LYS A 169 9.10 8.15 7.47
C LYS A 169 8.31 7.93 8.74
N ASP A 170 9.03 7.77 9.84
CA ASP A 170 8.49 7.95 11.19
C ASP A 170 9.24 9.09 11.89
N ALA A 171 9.10 9.23 13.20
CA ALA A 171 9.78 10.28 13.96
C ALA A 171 11.32 10.19 13.96
N SER A 172 11.89 9.02 13.69
CA SER A 172 13.32 8.71 13.83
C SER A 172 14.01 8.30 12.53
N HIS A 173 13.27 7.79 11.55
CA HIS A 173 13.83 7.19 10.34
C HIS A 173 13.07 7.62 9.07
N VAL A 174 13.80 7.62 7.97
CA VAL A 174 13.25 7.65 6.61
C VAL A 174 13.42 6.27 6.00
N TYR A 175 12.43 5.82 5.24
CA TYR A 175 12.43 4.54 4.56
C TYR A 175 12.20 4.72 3.07
N PHE A 176 12.86 3.88 2.28
CA PHE A 176 12.47 3.61 0.91
C PHE A 176 11.97 2.17 0.84
N LYS A 177 10.66 2.00 0.62
CA LYS A 177 9.97 0.70 0.74
C LYS A 177 10.20 0.05 2.11
N ASP A 178 10.77 -1.15 2.14
CA ASP A 178 11.04 -1.97 3.32
C ASP A 178 12.37 -1.65 4.02
N ARG A 179 13.13 -0.65 3.55
CA ARG A 179 14.49 -0.37 4.01
C ARG A 179 14.68 1.05 4.54
N VAL A 180 15.44 1.17 5.61
CA VAL A 180 15.88 2.47 6.17
C VAL A 180 16.87 3.13 5.22
N VAL A 181 16.64 4.40 4.91
CA VAL A 181 17.57 5.28 4.19
C VAL A 181 18.58 5.82 5.20
N VAL A 182 19.75 5.19 5.25
CA VAL A 182 20.75 5.45 6.30
C VAL A 182 21.26 6.90 6.21
N GLY A 183 21.17 7.61 7.34
CA GLY A 183 21.68 8.97 7.49
C GLY A 183 20.74 10.08 7.03
N ALA A 184 19.56 9.75 6.49
CA ALA A 184 18.53 10.73 6.15
C ALA A 184 17.86 11.30 7.41
N ASP A 185 17.65 12.62 7.45
CA ASP A 185 16.94 13.29 8.54
C ASP A 185 15.41 13.31 8.31
N PRO A 186 14.62 12.53 9.07
CA PRO A 186 13.16 12.48 8.89
C PRO A 186 12.46 13.83 9.12
N LYS A 187 13.06 14.76 9.87
CA LYS A 187 12.44 16.06 10.16
C LYS A 187 12.38 16.95 8.92
N THR A 188 13.38 16.84 8.04
CA THR A 188 13.56 17.71 6.88
C THR A 188 13.43 16.98 5.55
N PHE A 189 13.32 15.63 5.59
CA PHE A 189 13.17 14.82 4.39
C PHE A 189 11.90 15.15 3.60
N ARG A 190 12.07 15.29 2.28
CA ARG A 190 11.02 15.49 1.29
C ARG A 190 11.30 14.62 0.05
N VAL A 191 10.23 14.20 -0.61
CA VAL A 191 10.32 13.45 -1.87
C VAL A 191 10.50 14.44 -3.02
N LEU A 192 11.31 14.07 -4.01
CA LEU A 192 11.54 14.88 -5.21
C LEU A 192 10.87 14.22 -6.41
N ILE A 193 10.14 15.00 -7.20
CA ILE A 193 9.48 14.52 -8.43
C ILE A 193 10.48 14.51 -9.59
N GLY A 194 10.54 13.37 -10.28
CA GLY A 194 11.19 13.26 -11.59
C GLY A 194 11.42 11.81 -12.03
N GLU A 195 12.38 11.61 -12.91
CA GLU A 195 12.76 10.28 -13.39
C GLU A 195 13.53 9.52 -12.31
N GLY A 196 12.86 8.56 -11.68
CA GLY A 196 13.42 7.72 -10.61
C GLY A 196 13.05 8.19 -9.20
N ALA A 197 13.45 7.39 -8.20
CA ALA A 197 13.04 7.59 -6.82
C ALA A 197 14.02 8.49 -6.04
N TYR A 198 13.90 9.80 -6.19
CA TYR A 198 14.72 10.76 -5.44
C TYR A 198 14.01 11.32 -4.21
N GLY A 199 14.79 11.58 -3.18
CA GLY A 199 14.38 12.32 -1.99
C GLY A 199 15.56 13.13 -1.46
N ALA A 200 15.30 14.10 -0.59
CA ALA A 200 16.35 14.93 -0.01
C ALA A 200 15.95 15.38 1.39
N ASP A 201 16.94 15.47 2.27
CA ASP A 201 16.81 16.24 3.50
C ASP A 201 17.48 17.62 3.32
N ASP A 202 17.74 18.35 4.40
CA ASP A 202 18.37 19.67 4.32
C ASP A 202 19.86 19.64 3.90
N LYS A 203 20.52 18.47 3.96
CA LYS A 203 21.97 18.32 3.74
C LYS A 203 22.32 17.42 2.57
N ASN A 204 21.50 16.41 2.31
CA ASN A 204 21.81 15.29 1.45
C ASN A 204 20.69 15.03 0.45
N VAL A 205 21.06 14.44 -0.68
CA VAL A 205 20.14 13.91 -1.69
C VAL A 205 20.30 12.39 -1.71
N TYR A 206 19.20 11.69 -1.88
CA TYR A 206 19.12 10.24 -1.91
C TYR A 206 18.43 9.79 -3.18
N LYS A 207 18.90 8.67 -3.73
CA LYS A 207 18.22 7.89 -4.76
C LYS A 207 17.94 6.51 -4.17
N GLU A 208 16.67 6.16 -4.04
CA GLU A 208 16.21 4.98 -3.30
C GLU A 208 16.80 4.94 -1.88
N ASN A 209 17.71 4.02 -1.59
CA ASN A 209 18.37 3.90 -0.29
C ASN A 209 19.74 4.57 -0.23
N ASP A 210 20.25 5.07 -1.36
CA ASP A 210 21.65 5.45 -1.50
C ASP A 210 21.81 6.98 -1.50
N LEU A 211 22.82 7.46 -0.79
CA LEU A 211 23.27 8.85 -0.86
C LEU A 211 23.77 9.15 -2.29
N VAL A 212 23.37 10.29 -2.84
CA VAL A 212 23.90 10.83 -4.10
C VAL A 212 25.09 11.76 -3.76
N PRO A 213 26.35 11.32 -3.94
CA PRO A 213 27.50 12.07 -3.46
C PRO A 213 27.67 13.39 -4.21
N GLY A 214 27.89 14.48 -3.46
CA GLY A 214 28.16 15.80 -4.03
C GLY A 214 26.95 16.54 -4.57
N ALA A 215 25.74 15.97 -4.48
CA ALA A 215 24.52 16.67 -4.83
C ALA A 215 24.17 17.74 -3.78
N ASP A 216 23.86 18.96 -4.24
CA ASP A 216 23.36 20.03 -3.37
C ASP A 216 21.86 19.82 -3.11
N SER A 217 21.51 19.48 -1.87
CA SER A 217 20.14 19.23 -1.45
C SER A 217 19.18 20.38 -1.74
N LYS A 218 19.64 21.62 -1.86
CA LYS A 218 18.77 22.80 -2.07
C LYS A 218 18.47 23.07 -3.53
N THR A 219 19.37 22.66 -4.43
CA THR A 219 19.27 22.96 -5.86
C THR A 219 19.05 21.72 -6.72
N PHE A 220 19.24 20.52 -6.17
CA PHE A 220 19.04 19.26 -6.90
C PHE A 220 17.59 19.10 -7.33
N THR A 221 17.40 18.97 -8.65
CA THR A 221 16.10 18.73 -9.27
C THR A 221 16.23 17.51 -10.18
N PRO A 222 15.57 16.39 -9.87
CA PRO A 222 15.52 15.26 -10.79
C PRO A 222 14.93 15.69 -12.13
N VAL A 223 15.51 15.22 -13.23
CA VAL A 223 15.03 15.57 -14.57
C VAL A 223 13.76 14.77 -14.86
N CYS A 224 12.83 15.40 -15.57
CA CYS A 224 11.64 14.80 -16.13
C CYS A 224 11.81 14.64 -17.65
N ASN A 225 12.25 13.48 -18.13
CA ASN A 225 12.41 13.25 -19.56
C ASN A 225 11.16 12.60 -20.13
N TYR A 226 10.23 13.42 -20.63
CA TYR A 226 9.17 12.96 -21.52
C TYR A 226 9.25 13.79 -22.80
N GLY A 227 9.62 13.12 -23.88
CA GLY A 227 9.65 13.63 -25.25
C GLY A 227 8.76 12.79 -26.14
#